data_AF-A0A2R4JY12-F1
#
_entry.id   AF-A0A2R4JY12-F1
#
_cell.length_a   1.000
_cell.length_b   1.000
_cell.length_c   1.000
_cell.angle_alpha   90.00
_cell.angle_beta   90.00
_cell.angle_gamma   90.00
#
_symmetry.space_group_name_H-M   'P 1'
#
loop_
_entity.id
_entity.type
_entity.pdbx_description
1 polymer ?
#
loop_
_entity_poly.entity_id
_entity_poly.type
_entity_poly.pdbx_seq_one_letter_code
_entity_poly.pdbx_strand_id
1 'polypeptide(L)'
;MATSPERDQLAGAYGTARRVVSGRFLNSHPAGLDSWILTGPRWHPVWYQYNLGIVSLADTPGLPPAKLHRPGVTHELTLVALDPEGGPYDARHLPDEPLRFLTPVNIVEQVTTTDARARELAFLCARAVVDGRLWPETGDAPDHVRATWRNSIHQTLTHHD
;
A
#
# COMPACT_ATOMS: atom_id res chain seq x y z
N MET A 1 -11.04 16.59 -7.16
CA MET A 1 -9.98 16.72 -8.19
C MET A 1 -9.96 15.41 -8.95
N ALA A 2 -10.39 15.38 -10.22
CA ALA A 2 -10.38 14.15 -11.00
C ALA A 2 -8.93 13.70 -11.22
N THR A 3 -8.60 12.49 -10.81
CA THR A 3 -7.27 11.90 -11.02
C THR A 3 -7.14 11.58 -12.51
N SER A 4 -6.04 12.02 -13.14
CA SER A 4 -5.77 11.66 -14.53
C SER A 4 -5.67 10.12 -14.64
N PRO A 5 -6.29 9.47 -15.64
CA PRO A 5 -6.23 8.01 -15.81
C PRO A 5 -4.78 7.49 -15.93
N GLU A 6 -3.84 8.34 -16.33
CA GLU A 6 -2.40 8.02 -16.37
C GLU A 6 -1.78 7.80 -14.97
N ARG A 7 -2.39 8.37 -13.92
CA ARG A 7 -1.93 8.20 -12.53
C ARG A 7 -2.47 6.92 -11.89
N ASP A 8 -3.38 6.19 -12.50
CA ASP A 8 -3.95 4.97 -11.90
C ASP A 8 -3.23 3.68 -12.36
N GLN A 9 -2.27 3.80 -13.28
CA GLN A 9 -1.44 2.69 -13.73
C GLN A 9 0.03 3.11 -13.83
N LEU A 10 0.90 2.34 -13.18
CA LEU A 10 2.35 2.52 -13.22
C LEU A 10 2.98 1.28 -13.83
N ALA A 11 4.02 1.50 -14.63
CA ALA A 11 4.94 0.47 -15.07
C ALA A 11 6.36 0.98 -14.84
N GLY A 12 7.24 0.09 -14.39
CA GLY A 12 8.67 0.33 -14.23
C GLY A 12 9.44 -0.93 -14.60
N ALA A 13 10.77 -0.88 -14.49
CA ALA A 13 11.63 -2.00 -14.90
C ALA A 13 11.40 -3.30 -14.10
N TYR A 14 10.77 -3.20 -12.92
CA TYR A 14 10.62 -4.31 -11.97
C TYR A 14 9.18 -4.80 -11.81
N GLY A 15 8.20 -4.12 -12.40
CA GLY A 15 6.81 -4.55 -12.31
C GLY A 15 5.80 -3.51 -12.77
N THR A 16 4.57 -3.74 -12.38
CA THR A 16 3.44 -2.83 -12.61
C THR A 16 2.69 -2.57 -11.32
N ALA A 17 2.01 -1.43 -11.25
CA ALA A 17 1.10 -1.10 -10.17
C ALA A 17 -0.19 -0.59 -10.77
N ARG A 18 -1.33 -1.03 -10.25
CA ARG A 18 -2.64 -0.53 -10.65
C ARG A 18 -3.39 -0.09 -9.41
N ARG A 19 -3.89 1.14 -9.43
CA ARG A 19 -4.70 1.69 -8.36
C ARG A 19 -6.04 0.97 -8.33
N VAL A 20 -6.51 0.64 -7.14
CA VAL A 20 -7.83 0.06 -6.91
C VAL A 20 -8.86 1.18 -7.04
N VAL A 21 -9.53 1.20 -8.18
CA VAL A 21 -10.55 2.21 -8.52
C VAL A 21 -11.98 1.72 -8.27
N SER A 22 -12.15 0.48 -7.81
CA SER A 22 -13.48 -0.05 -7.51
C SER A 22 -14.08 0.72 -6.34
N GLY A 23 -15.01 1.64 -6.63
CA GLY A 23 -15.70 2.43 -5.62
C GLY A 23 -16.33 1.57 -4.52
N ARG A 24 -16.74 0.33 -4.83
CA ARG A 24 -17.27 -0.62 -3.86
C ARG A 24 -16.24 -1.06 -2.81
N PHE A 25 -15.00 -1.35 -3.21
CA PHE A 25 -13.92 -1.72 -2.28
C PHE A 25 -13.54 -0.56 -1.35
N LEU A 26 -13.44 0.65 -1.90
CA LEU A 26 -13.18 1.84 -1.08
C LEU A 26 -14.36 2.15 -0.16
N ASN A 27 -15.61 1.98 -0.62
CA ASN A 27 -16.81 2.20 0.19
C ASN A 27 -17.00 1.16 1.30
N SER A 28 -16.50 -0.08 1.14
CA SER A 28 -16.56 -1.10 2.19
C SER A 28 -15.47 -0.93 3.26
N HIS A 29 -14.47 -0.07 3.01
CA HIS A 29 -13.38 0.24 3.93
C HIS A 29 -13.38 1.74 4.25
N PRO A 30 -14.23 2.22 5.17
CA PRO A 30 -14.45 3.65 5.38
C PRO A 30 -13.21 4.43 5.87
N ALA A 31 -12.21 3.73 6.43
CA ALA A 31 -10.91 4.31 6.77
C ALA A 31 -9.91 4.32 5.59
N GLY A 32 -10.19 3.61 4.50
CA GLY A 32 -9.31 3.48 3.34
C GLY A 32 -9.24 4.77 2.52
N LEU A 33 -8.02 5.26 2.30
CA LEU A 33 -7.78 6.45 1.50
C LEU A 33 -7.33 6.13 0.09
N ASP A 34 -6.49 5.10 -0.06
CA ASP A 34 -5.99 4.60 -1.34
C ASP A 34 -5.54 3.14 -1.24
N SER A 35 -5.51 2.45 -2.37
CA SER A 35 -5.02 1.08 -2.45
C SER A 35 -4.50 0.75 -3.84
N TRP A 36 -3.45 -0.07 -3.91
CA TRP A 36 -2.77 -0.44 -5.14
C TRP A 36 -2.47 -1.93 -5.18
N ILE A 37 -2.74 -2.57 -6.32
CA ILE A 37 -2.24 -3.92 -6.61
C ILE A 37 -0.90 -3.77 -7.34
N LEU A 38 0.18 -4.19 -6.70
CA LEU A 38 1.52 -4.26 -7.27
C LEU A 38 1.72 -5.67 -7.83
N THR A 39 2.33 -5.80 -9.00
CA THR A 39 2.57 -7.09 -9.66
C THR A 39 3.97 -7.13 -10.25
N GLY A 40 4.77 -8.12 -9.86
CA GLY A 40 6.13 -8.30 -10.32
C GLY A 40 6.53 -9.79 -10.35
N PRO A 41 6.61 -10.42 -11.54
CA PRO A 41 6.80 -11.88 -11.67
C PRO A 41 8.16 -12.39 -11.20
N ARG A 42 9.10 -11.50 -10.85
CA ARG A 42 10.45 -11.83 -10.38
C ARG A 42 10.67 -11.53 -8.90
N TRP A 43 9.64 -11.12 -8.16
CA TRP A 43 9.78 -10.73 -6.75
C TRP A 43 9.81 -11.93 -5.80
N HIS A 44 9.03 -12.97 -6.07
CA HIS A 44 9.09 -14.23 -5.34
C HIS A 44 8.57 -15.38 -6.24
N PRO A 45 9.09 -16.62 -6.13
CA PRO A 45 8.69 -17.73 -7.01
C PRO A 45 7.25 -18.22 -6.83
N VAL A 46 6.62 -17.97 -5.68
CA VAL A 46 5.28 -18.51 -5.34
C VAL A 46 4.18 -17.44 -5.34
N TRP A 47 4.49 -16.21 -4.93
CA TRP A 47 3.55 -15.08 -4.96
C TRP A 47 4.23 -13.90 -5.65
N TYR A 48 3.46 -13.14 -6.41
CA TYR A 48 4.00 -12.04 -7.21
C TYR A 48 3.11 -10.80 -7.20
N GLN A 49 2.06 -10.82 -6.38
CA GLN A 49 1.17 -9.69 -6.18
C GLN A 49 1.17 -9.24 -4.73
N TYR A 50 1.07 -7.92 -4.55
CA TYR A 50 1.02 -7.27 -3.25
C TYR A 50 -0.09 -6.23 -3.24
N ASN A 51 -0.71 -6.02 -2.09
CA ASN A 51 -1.57 -4.86 -1.87
C ASN A 51 -0.83 -3.81 -1.04
N LEU A 52 -0.69 -2.62 -1.61
CA LEU A 52 -0.22 -1.42 -0.92
C LEU A 52 -1.44 -0.57 -0.56
N GLY A 53 -1.76 -0.49 0.73
CA GLY A 53 -2.88 0.28 1.25
C GLY A 53 -2.42 1.48 2.07
N ILE A 54 -3.22 2.54 2.09
CA ILE A 54 -3.09 3.64 3.03
C ILE A 54 -4.45 3.94 3.65
N VAL A 55 -4.49 3.98 4.98
CA VAL A 55 -5.72 4.24 5.75
C VAL A 55 -5.55 5.45 6.66
N SER A 56 -6.66 6.10 6.99
CA SER A 56 -6.74 7.04 8.11
C SER A 56 -6.84 6.29 9.43
N LEU A 57 -6.18 6.81 10.46
CA LEU A 57 -6.25 6.31 11.83
C LEU A 57 -7.23 7.13 12.70
N ALA A 58 -8.00 8.03 12.08
CA ALA A 58 -9.08 8.74 12.76
C ALA A 58 -10.20 7.78 13.19
N ASP A 59 -10.88 8.13 14.28
CA ASP A 59 -12.04 7.38 14.75
C ASP A 59 -13.12 7.34 13.66
N THR A 60 -13.49 6.12 13.27
CA THR A 60 -14.47 5.87 12.22
C THR A 60 -15.70 5.22 12.86
N PRO A 61 -16.91 5.81 12.74
CA PRO A 61 -18.12 5.23 13.33
C PRO A 61 -18.33 3.77 12.93
N GLY A 62 -18.54 2.90 13.93
CA GLY A 62 -18.75 1.47 13.72
C GLY A 62 -17.47 0.63 13.60
N LEU A 63 -16.28 1.24 13.64
CA LEU A 63 -15.01 0.53 13.70
C LEU A 63 -14.37 0.62 15.10
N PRO A 64 -13.61 -0.39 15.53
CA PRO A 64 -12.75 -0.27 16.71
C PRO A 64 -11.72 0.85 16.56
N PRO A 65 -11.24 1.46 17.66
CA PRO A 65 -10.17 2.44 17.60
C PRO A 65 -8.91 1.88 16.92
N ALA A 66 -8.26 2.73 16.14
CA ALA A 66 -6.99 2.38 15.50
C ALA A 66 -5.92 2.03 16.55
N LYS A 67 -5.12 1.00 16.28
CA LYS A 67 -4.00 0.63 17.15
C LYS A 67 -2.80 1.53 16.86
N LEU A 68 -2.55 2.52 17.70
CA LEU A 68 -1.42 3.43 17.53
C LEU A 68 -0.15 2.86 18.16
N HIS A 69 0.93 2.79 17.41
CA HIS A 69 2.25 2.39 17.93
C HIS A 69 3.08 3.57 18.43
N ARG A 70 2.64 4.80 18.13
CA ARG A 70 3.26 6.04 18.61
C ARG A 70 2.22 7.17 18.74
N PRO A 71 2.39 8.11 19.67
CA PRO A 71 1.47 9.24 19.81
C PRO A 71 1.42 10.12 18.55
N GLY A 72 0.24 10.62 18.20
CA GLY A 72 0.05 11.68 17.19
C GLY A 72 0.10 11.24 15.73
N VAL A 73 0.21 9.94 15.43
CA VAL A 73 0.06 9.45 14.05
C VAL A 73 -1.39 9.53 13.58
N THR A 74 -1.56 9.81 12.30
CA THR A 74 -2.88 10.04 11.68
C THR A 74 -3.19 9.06 10.55
N HIS A 75 -2.18 8.36 10.02
CA HIS A 75 -2.31 7.46 8.88
C HIS A 75 -1.45 6.22 9.05
N GLU A 76 -1.82 5.12 8.40
CA GLU A 76 -1.03 3.89 8.34
C GLU A 76 -0.92 3.39 6.90
N LEU A 77 0.31 3.17 6.45
CA LEU A 77 0.63 2.54 5.18
C LEU A 77 0.94 1.07 5.43
N THR A 78 0.29 0.19 4.68
CA THR A 78 0.50 -1.25 4.75
C THR A 78 0.90 -1.81 3.40
N LEU A 79 1.81 -2.78 3.42
CA LEU A 79 2.13 -3.61 2.27
C LEU A 79 1.99 -5.07 2.67
N VAL A 80 1.14 -5.81 1.97
CA VAL A 80 0.92 -7.24 2.21
C VAL A 80 1.13 -8.04 0.93
N ALA A 81 1.82 -9.17 1.04
CA ALA A 81 1.82 -10.19 -0.01
C ALA A 81 0.42 -10.79 -0.14
N LEU A 82 -0.12 -10.81 -1.35
CA LEU A 82 -1.44 -11.39 -1.62
C LEU A 82 -1.33 -12.90 -1.73
N ASP A 83 -2.33 -13.61 -1.22
CA ASP A 83 -2.41 -15.06 -1.25
C ASP A 83 -2.60 -15.53 -2.71
N PRO A 84 -1.65 -16.29 -3.28
CA PRO A 84 -1.73 -16.73 -4.67
C PRO A 84 -2.90 -17.70 -4.93
N GLU A 85 -3.44 -18.38 -3.91
CA GLU A 85 -4.61 -19.25 -4.08
C GLU A 85 -5.91 -18.45 -4.23
N GLY A 86 -5.94 -17.21 -3.75
CA GLY A 86 -7.08 -16.30 -3.91
C GLY A 86 -7.01 -15.42 -5.16
N GLY A 87 -5.90 -15.49 -5.92
CA GLY A 87 -5.59 -14.61 -7.06
C GLY A 87 -5.25 -15.35 -8.37
N PRO A 88 -4.83 -14.63 -9.43
CA PRO A 88 -4.40 -13.23 -9.41
C PRO A 88 -5.56 -12.22 -9.32
N TYR A 89 -5.32 -11.13 -8.60
CA TYR A 89 -6.25 -10.03 -8.39
C TYR A 89 -6.12 -8.96 -9.49
N ASP A 90 -7.25 -8.51 -10.06
CA ASP A 90 -7.33 -7.34 -10.95
C ASP A 90 -7.85 -6.13 -10.15
N ALA A 91 -7.06 -5.05 -10.08
CA ALA A 91 -7.42 -3.82 -9.36
C ALA A 91 -8.75 -3.17 -9.82
N ARG A 92 -9.25 -3.52 -11.01
CA ARG A 92 -10.55 -3.06 -11.53
C ARG A 92 -11.72 -3.97 -11.15
N HIS A 93 -11.44 -5.22 -10.79
CA HIS A 93 -12.42 -6.27 -10.55
C HIS A 93 -12.04 -7.08 -9.30
N LEU A 94 -11.88 -6.39 -8.17
CA LEU A 94 -11.65 -7.06 -6.90
C LEU A 94 -12.92 -7.81 -6.44
N PRO A 95 -12.77 -8.93 -5.71
CA PRO A 95 -13.91 -9.63 -5.15
C PRO A 95 -14.61 -8.79 -4.07
N ASP A 96 -15.85 -9.17 -3.74
CA ASP A 96 -16.63 -8.53 -2.67
C ASP A 96 -16.13 -8.90 -1.27
N GLU A 97 -15.38 -10.00 -1.16
CA GLU A 97 -14.76 -10.45 0.06
C GLU A 97 -13.40 -9.78 0.30
N PRO A 98 -12.92 -9.70 1.56
CA PRO A 98 -11.60 -9.17 1.86
C PRO A 98 -10.51 -9.89 1.06
N LEU A 99 -9.53 -9.14 0.55
CA LEU A 99 -8.38 -9.74 -0.12
C LEU A 99 -7.66 -10.69 0.82
N ARG A 100 -7.42 -11.92 0.37
CA ARG A 100 -6.60 -12.88 1.11
C ARG A 100 -5.15 -12.44 0.98
N PHE A 101 -4.45 -12.40 2.12
CA PHE A 101 -3.05 -12.02 2.17
C PHE A 101 -2.27 -12.95 3.09
N LEU A 102 -0.98 -13.06 2.82
CA LEU A 102 -0.06 -13.88 3.60
C LEU A 102 0.39 -13.12 4.85
N THR A 103 0.67 -13.87 5.91
CA THR A 103 1.26 -13.32 7.14
C THR A 103 2.67 -13.90 7.32
N PRO A 104 3.61 -13.13 7.91
CA PRO A 104 3.45 -11.79 8.47
C PRO A 104 3.29 -10.68 7.40
N VAL A 105 2.72 -9.54 7.80
CA VAL A 105 2.65 -8.33 6.95
C VAL A 105 4.07 -7.86 6.60
N ASN A 106 4.29 -7.51 5.33
CA ASN A 106 5.60 -7.08 4.84
C ASN A 106 6.00 -5.74 5.48
N ILE A 107 5.19 -4.70 5.27
CA ILE A 107 5.44 -3.33 5.74
C ILE A 107 4.21 -2.79 6.47
N VAL A 108 4.43 -2.16 7.63
CA VAL A 108 3.43 -1.36 8.36
C VAL A 108 4.13 -0.13 8.89
N GLU A 109 3.74 1.05 8.42
CA GLU A 109 4.34 2.32 8.86
C GLU A 109 3.26 3.37 9.12
N GLN A 110 3.19 3.84 10.36
CA GLN A 110 2.26 4.90 10.77
C GLN A 110 2.91 6.26 10.63
N VAL A 111 2.21 7.26 10.07
CA VAL A 111 2.73 8.60 9.79
C VAL A 111 1.75 9.69 10.24
N THR A 112 2.30 10.88 10.53
CA THR A 112 1.52 12.09 10.78
C THR A 112 1.55 12.94 9.51
N THR A 113 0.42 13.03 8.83
CA THR A 113 0.27 13.82 7.60
C THR A 113 -1.21 14.12 7.32
N THR A 114 -1.51 14.74 6.19
CA THR A 114 -2.88 14.97 5.70
C THR A 114 -3.30 13.87 4.73
N ASP A 115 -4.61 13.62 4.58
CA ASP A 115 -5.11 12.60 3.64
C ASP A 115 -4.62 12.81 2.20
N ALA A 116 -4.46 14.06 1.76
CA ALA A 116 -3.96 14.38 0.42
C ALA A 116 -2.50 13.93 0.26
N ARG A 117 -1.65 14.21 1.27
CA ARG A 117 -0.25 13.77 1.29
C ARG A 117 -0.12 12.27 1.50
N ALA A 118 -1.01 11.65 2.27
CA ALA A 118 -1.05 10.20 2.45
C ALA A 118 -1.33 9.45 1.13
N ARG A 119 -2.25 9.96 0.31
CA ARG A 119 -2.52 9.42 -1.04
C ARG A 119 -1.32 9.59 -1.97
N GLU A 120 -0.69 10.76 -1.97
CA GLU A 120 0.51 10.99 -2.77
C GLU A 120 1.68 10.10 -2.30
N LEU A 121 1.83 9.89 -0.99
CA LEU A 121 2.81 8.95 -0.43
C LEU A 121 2.58 7.53 -0.94
N ALA A 122 1.34 7.02 -0.93
CA ALA A 122 1.03 5.70 -1.47
C ALA A 122 1.37 5.59 -2.96
N PHE A 123 1.05 6.62 -3.76
CA PHE A 123 1.44 6.70 -5.17
C PHE A 123 2.97 6.65 -5.35
N LEU A 124 3.72 7.45 -4.58
CA LEU A 124 5.19 7.48 -4.65
C LEU A 124 5.82 6.16 -4.22
N CYS A 125 5.28 5.50 -3.19
CA CYS A 125 5.70 4.17 -2.77
C CYS A 125 5.42 3.13 -3.87
N ALA A 126 4.23 3.11 -4.47
CA ALA A 126 3.91 2.22 -5.59
C ALA A 126 4.87 2.42 -6.77
N ARG A 127 5.16 3.69 -7.12
CA ARG A 127 6.14 4.06 -8.14
C ARG A 127 7.53 3.54 -7.78
N ALA A 128 8.00 3.79 -6.57
CA ALA A 128 9.30 3.37 -6.09
C ALA A 128 9.46 1.83 -6.14
N VAL A 129 8.40 1.08 -5.85
CA VAL A 129 8.43 -0.39 -5.98
C VAL A 129 8.59 -0.84 -7.43
N VAL A 130 7.77 -0.33 -8.35
CA VAL A 130 7.84 -0.77 -9.77
C VAL A 130 9.12 -0.32 -10.47
N ASP A 131 9.74 0.75 -9.99
CA ASP A 131 11.04 1.23 -10.46
C ASP A 131 12.24 0.54 -9.77
N GLY A 132 12.00 -0.34 -8.79
CA GLY A 132 13.04 -1.10 -8.09
C GLY A 132 13.79 -0.34 -7.00
N ARG A 133 13.23 0.76 -6.49
CA ARG A 133 13.79 1.57 -5.40
C ARG A 133 13.32 1.12 -4.01
N LEU A 134 12.17 0.46 -3.93
CA LEU A 134 11.66 -0.19 -2.72
C LEU A 134 11.36 -1.66 -3.02
N TRP A 135 11.72 -2.54 -2.09
CA TRP A 135 11.45 -3.97 -2.23
C TRP A 135 10.17 -4.37 -1.50
N PRO A 136 9.22 -5.05 -2.17
CA PRO A 136 7.98 -5.45 -1.52
C PRO A 136 8.14 -6.73 -0.67
N GLU A 137 9.10 -7.58 -1.01
CA GLU A 137 9.41 -8.82 -0.29
C GLU A 137 10.39 -8.56 0.86
N THR A 138 10.14 -9.19 2.02
CA THR A 138 10.94 -9.05 3.24
C THR A 138 11.66 -10.32 3.67
N GLY A 139 11.38 -11.48 3.06
CA GLY A 139 11.82 -12.80 3.52
C GLY A 139 13.33 -12.95 3.79
N ASP A 140 14.17 -12.43 2.90
CA ASP A 140 15.63 -12.60 2.99
C ASP A 140 16.30 -11.63 3.98
N ALA A 141 15.71 -10.46 4.22
CA ALA A 141 16.32 -9.40 5.03
C ALA A 141 15.27 -8.45 5.65
N PRO A 142 14.40 -8.95 6.53
CA PRO A 142 13.19 -8.23 6.94
C PRO A 142 13.49 -6.90 7.63
N ASP A 143 14.50 -6.85 8.51
CA ASP A 143 14.87 -5.62 9.21
C ASP A 143 15.45 -4.56 8.27
N HIS A 144 16.27 -4.98 7.29
CA HIS A 144 16.86 -4.09 6.31
C HIS A 144 15.82 -3.50 5.36
N VAL A 145 14.91 -4.35 4.84
CA VAL A 145 13.85 -3.91 3.93
C VAL A 145 12.91 -2.95 4.67
N ARG A 146 12.46 -3.30 5.88
CA ARG A 146 11.58 -2.42 6.68
C ARG A 146 12.25 -1.11 7.06
N ALA A 147 13.53 -1.13 7.43
CA ALA A 147 14.29 0.09 7.70
C ALA A 147 14.40 0.99 6.45
N THR A 148 14.63 0.40 5.27
CA THR A 148 14.66 1.12 3.99
C THR A 148 13.32 1.81 3.72
N TRP A 149 12.21 1.08 3.83
CA TRP A 149 10.87 1.65 3.68
C TRP A 149 10.62 2.82 4.64
N ARG A 150 10.90 2.63 5.94
CA ARG A 150 10.73 3.68 6.95
C ARG A 150 11.52 4.94 6.62
N ASN A 151 12.79 4.78 6.25
CA ASN A 151 13.66 5.90 5.92
C ASN A 151 13.17 6.64 4.67
N SER A 152 12.77 5.92 3.62
CA SER A 152 12.23 6.52 2.39
C SER A 152 10.91 7.27 2.64
N ILE A 153 10.01 6.71 3.45
CA ILE A 153 8.76 7.38 3.85
C ILE A 153 9.08 8.68 4.61
N HIS A 154 9.98 8.61 5.60
CA HIS A 154 10.35 9.78 6.39
C HIS A 154 11.02 10.88 5.55
N GLN A 155 11.94 10.52 4.66
CA GLN A 155 12.56 11.46 3.72
C GLN A 155 11.52 12.10 2.79
N THR A 156 10.60 11.31 2.24
CA THR A 156 9.55 11.81 1.36
C THR A 156 8.67 12.84 2.05
N LEU A 157 8.28 12.59 3.31
CA LEU A 157 7.44 13.52 4.05
C LEU A 157 8.17 14.80 4.47
N THR A 158 9.49 14.74 4.72
CA THR A 158 10.28 15.90 5.17
C THR A 158 10.73 16.83 4.03
N HIS A 159 10.81 16.35 2.79
CA HIS A 159 11.19 17.17 1.62
C HIS A 159 10.02 17.95 0.98
N HIS A 160 8.81 17.82 1.52
CA HIS A 160 7.60 18.43 0.97
C HIS A 160 6.95 19.48 1.89
N ASP A 161 7.65 19.86 2.95
CA ASP A 161 7.39 21.01 3.83
C ASP A 161 8.31 22.19 3.46
#